data_AF-A0AAE1UF06-F1
#
_entry.id   AF-A0AAE1UF06-F1
#
_cell.length_a   1.000
_cell.length_b   1.000
_cell.length_c   1.000
_cell.angle_alpha   90.00
_cell.angle_beta   90.00
_cell.angle_gamma   90.00
#
_symmetry.space_group_name_H-M   'P 1'
#
loop_
_entity.id
_entity.type
_entity.pdbx_description
1 polymer ?
#
loop_
_entity_poly.entity_id
_entity_poly.type
_entity_poly.pdbx_seq_one_letter_code
_entity_poly.pdbx_strand_id
1 'polypeptide(L)' 'MEELGQDLLIVVVEHLKNEIGVNSPEDFKYIQESDLPMLKPIQRRRLLDILKKETSDCKTADTTKQDTRITCNNL' A
#
# COMPACT_ATOMS: atom_id res chain seq x y z
N MET A 1 -12.85 11.22 17.37
CA MET A 1 -12.12 10.53 16.29
C MET A 1 -13.04 10.60 15.10
N GLU A 2 -12.82 11.50 14.14
CA GLU A 2 -13.67 11.60 12.94
C GLU A 2 -13.44 10.35 12.10
N GLU A 3 -14.43 9.46 12.06
CA GLU A 3 -14.53 8.46 11.00
C GLU A 3 -14.55 9.20 9.67
N LEU A 4 -13.66 8.84 8.74
CA LEU A 4 -13.92 9.16 7.34
C LEU A 4 -15.24 8.48 7.00
N GLY A 5 -16.28 9.27 6.69
CA GLY A 5 -17.56 8.73 6.28
C GLY A 5 -17.38 7.78 5.10
N GLN A 6 -18.12 6.67 5.10
CA GLN A 6 -18.08 5.65 4.05
C GLN A 6 -18.22 6.27 2.64
N ASP A 7 -19.01 7.33 2.53
CA ASP A 7 -19.20 8.12 1.31
C ASP A 7 -17.89 8.71 0.77
N LEU A 8 -17.02 9.22 1.66
CA LEU A 8 -15.73 9.77 1.27
C LEU A 8 -14.79 8.68 0.75
N LEU A 9 -14.85 7.47 1.31
CA LEU A 9 -14.05 6.34 0.82
C LEU A 9 -14.48 5.91 -0.58
N ILE A 10 -15.80 5.85 -0.83
CA ILE A 10 -16.34 5.55 -2.16
C ILE A 10 -15.83 6.57 -3.18
N VAL A 11 -15.92 7.86 -2.88
CA VAL A 11 -15.44 8.94 -3.76
C VAL A 11 -13.94 8.80 -4.05
N VAL A 12 -13.12 8.50 -3.04
CA VAL A 12 -11.67 8.31 -3.23
C VAL A 12 -11.40 7.11 -4.14
N VAL A 13 -12.06 5.97 -3.91
CA VAL A 13 -11.87 4.75 -4.72
C VAL A 13 -12.30 4.97 -6.16
N GLU A 14 -13.46 5.60 -6.37
CA GLU A 14 -13.95 5.93 -7.71
C GLU A 14 -13.02 6.90 -8.44
N HIS A 15 -12.51 7.92 -7.75
CA HIS A 15 -11.55 8.86 -8.34
C HIS A 15 -10.25 8.16 -8.76
N LEU A 16 -9.69 7.32 -7.88
CA LEU A 16 -8.48 6.56 -8.19
C LEU A 16 -8.66 5.62 -9.38
N LYS A 17 -9.82 4.97 -9.48
CA LYS A 17 -10.11 4.04 -10.57
C LYS A 17 -10.38 4.76 -11.90
N ASN A 18 -11.25 5.76 -11.88
CA ASN A 18 -11.82 6.35 -13.10
C ASN A 18 -10.99 7.52 -13.63
N GLU A 19 -10.42 8.34 -12.76
CA GLU A 19 -9.67 9.54 -13.16
C GLU A 19 -8.16 9.28 -13.21
N ILE A 20 -7.62 8.58 -12.20
CA ILE A 20 -6.18 8.28 -12.13
C ILE A 20 -5.82 7.00 -12.90
N GLY A 21 -6.76 6.05 -13.03
CA GLY A 21 -6.55 4.79 -13.75
C GLY A 21 -5.83 3.72 -12.94
N VAL A 22 -6.00 3.72 -11.62
CA VAL A 22 -5.48 2.67 -10.73
C VAL A 22 -6.26 1.37 -10.99
N ASN A 23 -5.58 0.37 -11.56
CA ASN A 23 -6.18 -0.91 -11.94
C ASN A 23 -5.65 -2.09 -11.12
N SER A 24 -4.45 -1.94 -10.54
CA SER A 24 -3.85 -2.95 -9.68
C SER A 24 -3.16 -2.35 -8.46
N PRO A 25 -2.86 -3.16 -7.41
CA PRO A 25 -2.18 -2.67 -6.22
C PRO A 25 -0.80 -2.07 -6.49
N GLU A 26 -0.12 -2.50 -7.55
CA GLU A 26 1.19 -1.98 -7.92
C GLU A 26 1.12 -0.52 -8.38
N ASP A 27 -0.03 -0.06 -8.87
CA ASP A 27 -0.21 1.32 -9.33
C ASP A 27 -0.19 2.32 -8.16
N PHE A 28 -0.51 1.88 -6.94
CA PHE A 28 -0.53 2.74 -5.75
C PHE A 28 0.83 3.41 -5.47
N LYS A 29 1.95 2.82 -5.92
CA LYS A 29 3.29 3.41 -5.75
C LYS A 29 3.52 4.68 -6.56
N TYR A 30 2.70 4.93 -7.58
CA TYR A 30 2.83 6.08 -8.47
C TYR A 30 1.92 7.25 -8.06
N ILE A 31 0.98 7.05 -7.15
CA ILE A 31 0.04 8.07 -6.70
C ILE A 31 0.77 9.19 -5.95
N GLN A 32 0.44 10.43 -6.29
CA GLN A 32 0.98 11.65 -5.70
C GLN A 32 -0.08 12.45 -4.94
N GLU A 33 0.34 13.46 -4.18
CA GLU A 33 -0.58 14.33 -3.45
C GLU A 33 -1.51 15.14 -4.35
N SER A 34 -1.09 15.43 -5.59
CA SER A 34 -1.89 16.13 -6.61
C SER A 34 -3.07 15.30 -7.09
N ASP A 35 -2.94 13.98 -7.05
CA ASP A 35 -3.92 13.01 -7.57
C ASP A 35 -5.06 12.78 -6.59
N LEU A 36 -5.02 13.46 -5.44
CA LEU A 36 -5.99 13.33 -4.38
C LEU A 36 -6.66 14.67 -4.00
N PRO A 37 -7.18 15.46 -4.94
CA PRO A 37 -7.65 16.83 -4.70
C PRO A 37 -8.83 16.91 -3.73
N MET A 38 -9.65 15.87 -3.63
CA MET A 38 -10.81 15.81 -2.73
C MET A 38 -10.45 15.59 -1.25
N LEU A 39 -9.19 15.27 -0.94
CA LEU A 39 -8.73 15.05 0.43
C LEU A 39 -8.01 16.27 1.01
N LYS A 40 -8.23 16.53 2.31
CA LYS A 40 -7.48 17.54 3.05
C LYS A 40 -5.98 17.19 3.05
N PRO A 41 -5.06 18.16 3.12
CA PRO A 41 -3.62 17.90 3.09
C PRO A 41 -3.12 16.87 4.12
N ILE A 42 -3.74 16.80 5.30
CA ILE A 42 -3.38 15.81 6.32
C ILE A 42 -3.87 14.39 5.97
N GLN A 43 -5.02 14.28 5.31
CA GLN A 43 -5.57 13.00 4.86
C GLN A 43 -4.75 12.44 3.69
N ARG A 44 -4.35 13.30 2.74
CA ARG A 44 -3.45 12.92 1.64
C ARG A 44 -2.15 12.32 2.14
N ARG A 45 -1.45 13.04 3.02
CA ARG A 45 -0.18 12.59 3.60
C ARG A 45 -0.32 11.24 4.31
N ARG A 46 -1.33 11.09 5.18
CA ARG A 46 -1.59 9.83 5.88
C ARG A 46 -1.88 8.67 4.93
N LEU A 47 -2.67 8.91 3.88
CA LEU A 47 -3.00 7.87 2.91
C LEU A 47 -1.75 7.43 2.14
N LEU A 48 -0.95 8.39 1.64
CA LEU A 48 0.28 8.07 0.91
C LEU A 48 1.32 7.35 1.78
N ASP A 49 1.44 7.71 3.05
CA ASP A 49 2.33 7.01 3.99
C ASP A 49 1.94 5.53 4.15
N ILE A 50 0.64 5.24 4.23
CA ILE A 50 0.12 3.87 4.31
C ILE A 50 0.40 3.12 3.00
N LEU A 51 0.07 3.72 1.85
CA LEU A 51 0.29 3.09 0.53
C LEU A 51 1.78 2.78 0.27
N LYS A 52 2.67 3.69 0.66
CA LYS A 52 4.12 3.49 0.54
C LYS A 52 4.63 2.38 1.46
N LYS A 53 4.06 2.24 2.64
CA LYS A 53 4.43 1.18 3.59
C LYS A 53 4.04 -0.20 3.05
N GLU A 54 2.79 -0.36 2.63
CA GLU A 54 2.26 -1.62 2.08
C GLU A 54 3.02 -2.08 0.82
N THR A 55 3.37 -1.14 -0.06
CA THR A 55 4.18 -1.43 -1.27
C THR A 55 5.64 -1.75 -0.96
N SER A 56 6.17 -1.30 0.17
CA SER A 56 7.53 -1.59 0.62
C SER A 56 7.63 -2.97 1.29
N ASP A 57 6.63 -3.33 2.11
CA ASP A 57 6.58 -4.61 2.82
C ASP A 57 6.36 -5.81 1.86
N CYS A 58 5.80 -5.57 0.67
CA CYS A 58 5.67 -6.58 -0.39
C CYS A 58 7.03 -7.08 -0.93
N LYS A 59 8.12 -6.31 -0.80
CA LYS A 59 9.46 -6.72 -1.27
C LYS A 59 10.20 -7.67 -0.32
N THR A 60 9.65 -7.99 0.85
CA THR A 60 10.30 -8.85 1.85
C THR A 60 9.66 -10.23 2.04
N ALA A 61 8.68 -10.62 1.22
CA ALA A 61 8.06 -11.95 1.28
C ALA A 61 8.74 -13.00 0.38
N ASP A 62 9.96 -12.75 -0.10
CA ASP A 62 10.71 -13.73 -0.90
C ASP A 62 12.17 -13.81 -0.44
N THR A 63 12.43 -14.60 0.60
CA THR A 63 13.72 -15.28 0.84
C THR A 63 13.55 -16.33 1.95
N THR A 64 13.31 -17.56 1.51
CA THR A 64 13.87 -18.82 2.02
C THR A 64 14.20 -18.93 3.51
N LYS A 65 13.39 -19.70 4.24
CA LYS A 65 13.88 -20.57 5.32
C LYS A 65 13.38 -22.00 5.11
N GLN A 66 13.85 -22.64 4.04
CA GLN A 66 14.12 -24.08 4.11
C GLN A 66 15.46 -24.22 4.84
N ASP A 67 15.40 -24.31 6.17
CA ASP A 67 16.55 -24.76 6.96
C ASP A 67 16.44 -26.27 7.12
N THR A 68 16.88 -26.96 6.06
CA THR A 68 17.13 -28.40 6.08
C THR A 68 18.22 -28.61 7.12
N ARG A 69 17.87 -29.17 8.29
CA ARG A 69 18.85 -29.53 9.34
C ARG A 69 19.92 -30.43 8.72
N ILE A 70 21.08 -29.85 8.46
CA ILE A 70 22.29 -30.57 8.10
C ILE A 70 22.73 -31.37 9.33
N THR A 71 22.77 -32.69 9.19
CA THR A 71 23.33 -33.63 10.16
C THR A 71 24.81 -33.35 10.31
N CYS A 72 25.24 -32.91 11.50
CA CYS A 72 26.65 -32.95 11.88
C CYS A 72 26.96 -34.32 12.49
N ASN A 73 27.48 -35.24 11.68
CA ASN A 73 28.31 -36.31 12.21
C ASN A 73 29.71 -35.74 12.39
N ASN A 74 30.26 -35.85 13.61
CA ASN A 74 31.71 -35.85 13.82
C ASN A 74 32.04 -36.62 15.11
N LEU A 75 32.86 -37.66 14.89
CA LEU A 75 33.65 -38.51 15.81
C LEU A 75 32.92 -39.68 16.50
#